data_AF-A0A9P6WVX3-F1
#
_entry.id   AF-A0A9P6WVX3-F1
#
_cell.length_a   1.000
_cell.length_b   1.000
_cell.length_c   1.000
_cell.angle_alpha   90.00
_cell.angle_beta   90.00
_cell.angle_gamma   90.00
#
_symmetry.space_group_name_H-M   'P 1'
#
loop_
_entity.id
_entity.type
_entity.pdbx_description
1 polymer ?
#
loop_
_entity_poly.entity_id
_entity_poly.type
_entity_poly.pdbx_seq_one_letter_code
_entity_poly.pdbx_strand_id
1 'polypeptide(L)'
;MVAFRDRNPHFLVALQPKWYLSTGKCIEDELFAFGMQCHHDHPSHSFITDTRDRNYKTYEVFSPAELDEIKAFEEKKLPIMPTELRDYINSFNKNSIQELRRQIVQSQEFDQEYSHKDSHDYDWVRFTIYSLLREYEAGSLNKEHSEAWYMAHVWHSIDTVFNGEDEITVLRGETNSSSSSKRKNIDQSQQ
;
A
#
# COMPACT_ATOMS: atom_id res chain seq x y z
N MET A 1 -5.10 0.98 -4.39
CA MET A 1 -3.80 0.30 -4.43
C MET A 1 -4.04 -1.11 -4.98
N VAL A 2 -3.73 -1.36 -6.25
CA VAL A 2 -3.88 -2.69 -6.86
C VAL A 2 -2.51 -3.35 -6.86
N ALA A 3 -2.35 -4.41 -6.08
CA ALA A 3 -1.14 -5.25 -6.07
C ALA A 3 -1.23 -6.31 -7.17
N PHE A 4 -0.19 -6.40 -8.00
CA PHE A 4 0.02 -7.47 -8.98
C PHE A 4 0.72 -8.66 -8.31
N ARG A 5 0.20 -9.86 -8.59
CA ARG A 5 0.57 -11.14 -7.96
C ARG A 5 1.87 -11.70 -8.56
N ASP A 6 2.84 -12.05 -7.72
CA ASP A 6 4.06 -12.75 -8.15
C ASP A 6 3.77 -14.24 -8.39
N ARG A 7 4.14 -14.77 -9.56
CA ARG A 7 4.24 -16.22 -9.83
C ARG A 7 5.52 -16.56 -10.60
N ASN A 8 6.40 -17.30 -9.91
CA ASN A 8 7.46 -18.23 -10.35
C ASN A 8 8.57 -17.76 -11.33
N PRO A 9 9.89 -17.90 -11.03
CA PRO A 9 10.94 -17.11 -11.67
C PRO A 9 11.83 -17.86 -12.69
N HIS A 10 11.33 -18.82 -13.47
CA HIS A 10 12.13 -19.40 -14.57
C HIS A 10 11.29 -19.69 -15.80
N PHE A 11 11.65 -19.03 -16.91
CA PHE A 11 11.04 -19.13 -18.23
C PHE A 11 9.58 -18.67 -18.32
N LEU A 12 9.39 -17.41 -18.72
CA LEU A 12 8.41 -16.92 -19.70
C LEU A 12 8.50 -15.38 -19.78
N VAL A 13 9.46 -14.90 -20.57
CA VAL A 13 9.37 -13.58 -21.23
C VAL A 13 8.34 -13.75 -22.35
N ALA A 14 7.08 -13.62 -21.99
CA ALA A 14 6.01 -13.30 -22.91
C ALA A 14 5.34 -12.04 -22.37
N LEU A 15 5.49 -10.96 -23.12
CA LEU A 15 4.69 -9.73 -23.13
C LEU A 15 3.48 -9.83 -22.19
N GLN A 16 3.54 -9.19 -21.02
CA GLN A 16 2.29 -8.90 -20.33
C GLN A 16 1.46 -8.06 -21.31
N PRO A 17 0.25 -8.50 -21.70
CA PRO A 17 -0.56 -7.76 -22.65
C PRO A 17 -0.86 -6.39 -22.03
N LYS A 18 -0.58 -5.32 -22.79
CA LYS A 18 -1.01 -3.97 -22.39
C LYS A 18 -2.52 -3.98 -22.16
N TRP A 19 -2.99 -3.15 -21.23
CA TRP A 19 -4.40 -3.12 -20.92
C TRP A 19 -5.16 -2.24 -21.93
N TYR A 20 -5.91 -2.92 -22.81
CA TYR A 20 -6.78 -2.29 -23.78
C TYR A 20 -8.22 -2.21 -23.28
N LEU A 21 -8.86 -1.07 -23.52
CA LEU A 21 -10.28 -0.84 -23.33
C LEU A 21 -11.09 -1.41 -24.50
N SER A 22 -12.39 -1.58 -24.29
CA SER A 22 -13.34 -1.99 -25.34
C SER A 22 -13.38 -1.04 -26.55
N THR A 23 -12.97 0.22 -26.35
CA THR A 23 -12.80 1.23 -27.40
C THR A 23 -11.55 1.03 -28.25
N GLY A 24 -10.65 0.12 -27.85
CA GLY A 24 -9.34 -0.11 -28.47
C GLY A 24 -8.23 0.81 -27.95
N LYS A 25 -8.54 1.77 -27.05
CA LYS A 25 -7.52 2.58 -26.39
C LYS A 25 -6.66 1.74 -25.46
N CYS A 26 -5.36 2.02 -25.47
CA CYS A 26 -4.38 1.43 -24.56
C CYS A 26 -4.19 2.35 -23.35
N ILE A 27 -4.53 1.89 -22.15
CA ILE A 27 -4.54 2.74 -20.94
C ILE A 27 -3.15 3.28 -20.64
N GLU A 28 -2.12 2.44 -20.73
CA GLU A 28 -0.76 2.83 -20.42
C GLU A 28 -0.26 3.92 -21.37
N ASP A 29 -0.62 3.84 -22.65
CA ASP A 29 -0.21 4.82 -23.65
C ASP A 29 -0.92 6.17 -23.43
N GLU A 30 -2.21 6.16 -23.09
CA GLU A 30 -2.98 7.36 -22.75
C GLU A 30 -2.48 8.04 -21.46
N LEU A 31 -2.19 7.26 -20.41
CA LEU A 31 -1.61 7.79 -19.17
C LEU A 31 -0.23 8.38 -19.39
N PHE A 32 0.59 7.74 -20.23
CA PHE A 32 1.91 8.26 -20.57
C PHE A 32 1.81 9.58 -21.33
N ALA A 33 0.96 9.64 -22.36
CA ALA A 33 0.73 10.86 -23.13
C ALA A 33 0.22 12.01 -22.25
N PHE A 34 -0.71 11.72 -21.33
CA PHE A 34 -1.22 12.69 -20.37
C PHE A 34 -0.15 13.13 -19.36
N GLY A 35 0.61 12.19 -18.79
CA GLY A 35 1.69 12.48 -17.86
C GLY A 35 2.75 13.40 -18.48
N MET A 36 3.15 13.15 -19.73
CA MET A 36 4.10 14.01 -20.45
C MET A 36 3.64 15.47 -20.62
N GLN A 37 2.35 15.75 -20.47
CA GLN A 37 1.79 17.10 -20.52
C GLN A 37 1.67 17.75 -19.13
N CYS A 38 1.81 16.98 -18.05
CA CYS A 38 1.70 17.48 -16.68
C CYS A 38 2.96 18.29 -16.29
N HIS A 39 2.76 19.49 -15.74
CA HIS A 39 3.85 20.34 -15.27
C HIS A 39 4.38 19.96 -13.88
N HIS A 40 3.62 19.16 -13.14
CA HIS A 40 3.94 18.68 -11.81
C HIS A 40 3.78 17.17 -11.77
N ASP A 41 4.34 16.54 -10.73
CA ASP A 41 4.22 15.11 -10.57
C ASP A 41 2.75 14.69 -10.47
N HIS A 42 2.34 13.78 -11.34
CA HIS A 42 0.99 13.26 -11.44
C HIS A 42 1.04 11.74 -11.25
N PRO A 43 0.05 11.10 -10.57
CA PRO A 43 -0.01 9.65 -10.44
C PRO A 43 0.16 8.87 -11.76
N SER A 44 -0.25 9.47 -12.88
CA SER A 44 -0.06 8.93 -14.24
C SER A 44 1.41 8.70 -14.61
N HIS A 45 2.38 9.46 -14.07
CA HIS A 45 3.81 9.19 -14.28
C HIS A 45 4.25 7.83 -13.75
N SER A 46 3.55 7.33 -12.73
CA SER A 46 3.76 6.01 -12.14
C SER A 46 2.75 4.98 -12.65
N PHE A 47 2.01 5.28 -13.73
CA PHE A 47 0.94 4.42 -14.29
C PHE A 47 -0.16 4.09 -13.27
N ILE A 48 -0.39 4.97 -12.30
CA ILE A 48 -1.49 4.83 -11.34
C ILE A 48 -2.75 5.39 -12.00
N THR A 49 -3.76 4.54 -12.17
CA THR A 49 -5.09 4.93 -12.65
C THR A 49 -5.99 5.35 -11.48
N ASP A 50 -6.31 6.64 -11.40
CA ASP A 50 -7.38 7.13 -10.51
C ASP A 50 -8.63 7.45 -11.33
N THR A 51 -9.60 6.53 -11.36
CA THR A 51 -10.85 6.71 -12.10
C THR A 51 -11.71 7.87 -11.60
N ARG A 52 -11.37 8.46 -10.45
CA ARG A 52 -12.05 9.63 -9.87
C ARG A 52 -11.33 10.94 -10.18
N ASP A 53 -10.16 10.88 -10.79
CA ASP A 53 -9.45 12.07 -11.21
C ASP A 53 -10.26 12.84 -12.26
N ARG A 54 -10.56 14.09 -11.95
CA ARG A 54 -11.31 14.97 -12.83
C ARG A 54 -10.48 15.38 -14.05
N ASN A 55 -9.16 15.39 -13.94
CA ASN A 55 -8.26 15.77 -15.02
C ASN A 55 -8.43 14.87 -16.24
N TYR A 56 -8.67 13.57 -16.06
CA TYR A 56 -8.90 12.66 -17.19
C TYR A 56 -10.10 13.05 -18.04
N LYS A 57 -11.15 13.64 -17.43
CA LYS A 57 -12.31 14.18 -18.15
C LYS A 57 -12.01 15.56 -18.73
N THR A 58 -11.37 16.43 -17.94
CA THR A 58 -11.03 17.80 -18.35
C THR A 58 -10.11 17.84 -19.57
N TYR A 59 -9.15 16.92 -19.64
CA TYR A 59 -8.17 16.81 -20.72
C TYR A 59 -8.51 15.69 -21.71
N GLU A 60 -9.74 15.16 -21.65
CA GLU A 60 -10.27 14.17 -22.60
C GLU A 60 -9.42 12.89 -22.77
N VAL A 61 -8.65 12.54 -21.73
CA VAL A 61 -7.82 11.31 -21.69
C VAL A 61 -8.71 10.08 -21.80
N PHE A 62 -9.77 10.04 -20.99
CA PHE A 62 -10.76 8.95 -20.98
C PHE A 62 -12.19 9.50 -20.94
N SER A 63 -13.07 8.85 -21.69
CA SER A 63 -14.51 9.10 -21.63
C SER A 63 -15.12 8.54 -20.33
N PRO A 64 -16.34 8.97 -19.95
CA PRO A 64 -17.01 8.41 -18.78
C PRO A 64 -17.20 6.89 -18.85
N ALA A 65 -17.55 6.35 -20.02
CA ALA A 65 -17.73 4.91 -20.22
C ALA A 65 -16.41 4.13 -20.08
N GLU A 66 -15.32 4.68 -20.60
CA GLU A 66 -13.97 4.12 -20.43
C GLU A 66 -13.54 4.13 -18.96
N LEU A 67 -13.80 5.21 -18.21
CA LEU A 67 -13.51 5.26 -16.77
C LEU A 67 -14.34 4.27 -15.97
N ASP A 68 -15.60 4.03 -16.35
CA ASP A 68 -16.46 3.01 -15.73
C ASP A 68 -15.96 1.59 -16.04
N GLU A 69 -15.48 1.34 -17.27
CA GLU A 69 -14.82 0.08 -17.65
C GLU A 69 -13.55 -0.16 -16.83
N ILE A 70 -12.67 0.84 -16.72
CA ILE A 70 -11.44 0.79 -15.91
C ILE A 70 -11.78 0.48 -14.45
N LYS A 71 -12.82 1.12 -13.92
CA LYS A 71 -13.25 0.94 -12.53
C LYS A 71 -13.81 -0.46 -12.27
N ALA A 72 -14.52 -1.04 -13.24
CA ALA A 72 -15.13 -2.37 -13.11
C ALA A 72 -14.13 -3.51 -13.38
N PHE A 73 -13.00 -3.22 -14.01
CA PHE A 73 -11.99 -4.23 -14.34
C PHE A 73 -11.36 -4.83 -13.09
N GLU A 74 -11.50 -6.15 -12.95
CA GLU A 74 -11.01 -6.94 -11.81
C GLU A 74 -11.28 -6.27 -10.45
N GLU A 75 -12.48 -5.68 -10.27
CA GLU A 75 -12.82 -4.98 -9.04
C GLU A 75 -12.63 -5.89 -7.82
N LYS A 76 -11.53 -5.65 -7.09
CA LYS A 76 -11.27 -6.32 -5.82
C LYS A 76 -12.16 -5.67 -4.79
N LYS A 77 -13.17 -6.40 -4.31
CA LYS A 77 -13.98 -5.97 -3.16
C LYS A 77 -13.03 -5.73 -1.99
N LEU A 78 -13.06 -4.50 -1.46
CA LEU A 78 -12.33 -4.22 -0.23
C LEU A 78 -12.89 -5.13 0.87
N PRO A 79 -12.02 -5.85 1.60
CA PRO A 79 -12.48 -6.65 2.71
C PRO A 79 -13.12 -5.73 3.75
N ILE A 80 -14.22 -6.20 4.34
CA ILE A 80 -14.82 -5.52 5.48
C ILE A 80 -13.98 -5.89 6.70
N MET A 81 -13.52 -4.88 7.43
CA MET A 81 -12.79 -5.11 8.69
C MET A 81 -13.66 -5.93 9.66
N PRO A 82 -13.15 -7.06 10.20
CA PRO A 82 -13.85 -7.82 11.23
C PRO A 82 -14.24 -6.94 12.42
N THR A 83 -15.43 -7.19 12.98
CA THR A 83 -15.96 -6.36 14.07
C THR A 83 -15.10 -6.48 15.32
N GLU A 84 -14.61 -7.69 15.58
CA GLU A 84 -13.74 -8.06 16.70
C GLU A 84 -12.42 -7.30 16.64
N LEU A 85 -11.79 -7.26 15.45
CA LEU A 85 -10.55 -6.51 15.24
C LEU A 85 -10.77 -4.99 15.39
N ARG A 86 -11.87 -4.48 14.84
CA ARG A 86 -12.24 -3.06 15.00
C ARG A 86 -12.44 -2.69 16.47
N ASP A 87 -13.17 -3.52 17.20
CA ASP A 87 -13.49 -3.29 18.60
C ASP A 87 -12.22 -3.42 19.47
N TYR A 88 -11.31 -4.31 19.10
CA TYR A 88 -9.98 -4.40 19.70
C TYR A 88 -9.14 -3.15 19.46
N ILE A 89 -9.08 -2.61 18.24
CA ILE A 89 -8.40 -1.33 17.96
C ILE A 89 -9.03 -0.21 18.81
N ASN A 90 -10.36 -0.14 18.86
CA ASN A 90 -11.08 0.84 19.65
C ASN A 90 -10.85 0.68 21.16
N SER A 91 -10.48 -0.51 21.64
CA SER A 91 -10.19 -0.74 23.05
C SER A 91 -9.03 0.12 23.56
N PHE A 92 -8.12 0.54 22.67
CA PHE A 92 -7.00 1.43 22.97
C PHE A 92 -7.35 2.91 22.97
N ASN A 93 -8.58 3.30 22.61
CA ASN A 93 -9.04 4.68 22.71
C ASN A 93 -9.27 5.06 24.19
N LYS A 94 -8.19 5.43 24.87
CA LYS A 94 -8.18 5.79 26.30
C LYS A 94 -7.85 7.27 26.49
N ASN A 95 -8.27 7.83 27.63
CA ASN A 95 -8.09 9.24 27.95
C ASN A 95 -6.80 9.51 28.76
N SER A 96 -6.07 8.48 29.16
CA SER A 96 -4.82 8.60 29.91
C SER A 96 -3.78 7.58 29.49
N ILE A 97 -2.51 7.95 29.65
CA ILE A 97 -1.35 7.09 29.38
C ILE A 97 -1.37 5.83 30.26
N GLN A 98 -1.77 5.97 31.52
CA GLN A 98 -1.81 4.87 32.48
C GLN A 98 -2.88 3.83 32.10
N GLU A 99 -4.06 4.28 31.65
CA GLU A 99 -5.11 3.38 31.16
C GLU A 99 -4.68 2.69 29.87
N LEU A 100 -4.03 3.42 28.95
CA LEU A 100 -3.50 2.86 27.71
C LEU A 100 -2.43 1.79 27.99
N ARG A 101 -1.48 2.08 28.89
CA ARG A 101 -0.46 1.12 29.37
C ARG A 101 -1.13 -0.14 29.93
N ARG A 102 -2.16 0.00 30.76
CA ARG A 102 -2.90 -1.14 31.33
C ARG A 102 -3.62 -1.96 30.26
N GLN A 103 -4.21 -1.31 29.26
CA GLN A 103 -4.87 -1.99 28.14
C GLN A 103 -3.87 -2.81 27.31
N ILE A 104 -2.67 -2.27 27.05
CA ILE A 104 -1.63 -2.95 26.26
C ILE A 104 -1.11 -4.21 26.95
N VAL A 105 -0.90 -4.18 28.28
CA VAL A 105 -0.37 -5.32 29.03
C VAL A 105 -1.45 -6.34 29.42
N GLN A 106 -2.71 -6.07 29.09
CA GLN A 106 -3.80 -7.00 29.34
C GLN A 106 -3.59 -8.26 28.49
N SER A 107 -3.49 -9.41 29.17
CA SER A 107 -3.34 -10.71 28.51
C SER A 107 -4.46 -10.94 27.51
N GLN A 108 -4.06 -11.38 26.32
CA GLN A 108 -4.94 -11.79 25.23
C GLN A 108 -4.79 -13.30 24.99
N GLU A 109 -5.75 -13.90 24.29
CA GLU A 109 -5.71 -15.33 23.97
C GLU A 109 -4.47 -15.69 23.13
N PHE A 110 -4.09 -14.81 22.21
CA PHE A 110 -2.92 -14.99 21.36
C PHE A 110 -1.57 -14.92 22.09
N ASP A 111 -1.54 -14.50 23.37
CA ASP A 111 -0.32 -14.56 24.18
C ASP A 111 0.03 -16.01 24.60
N GLN A 112 -0.95 -16.91 24.57
CA GLN A 112 -0.78 -18.31 24.94
C GLN A 112 -0.72 -19.21 23.71
N GLU A 113 -1.62 -18.99 22.75
CA GLU A 113 -1.74 -19.80 21.54
C GLU A 113 -1.71 -18.91 20.30
N TYR A 114 -0.51 -18.52 19.87
CA TYR A 114 -0.33 -17.68 18.69
C TYR A 114 -0.61 -18.45 17.39
N SER A 115 -1.55 -17.95 16.58
CA SER A 115 -1.82 -18.38 15.22
C SER A 115 -1.46 -17.25 14.25
N HIS A 116 -0.56 -17.48 13.30
CA HIS A 116 -0.20 -16.44 12.32
C HIS A 116 -1.42 -15.94 11.53
N LYS A 117 -2.39 -16.80 11.23
CA LYS A 117 -3.59 -16.41 10.49
C LYS A 117 -4.56 -15.56 11.31
N ASP A 118 -4.76 -15.90 12.59
CA ASP A 118 -5.86 -15.34 13.39
C ASP A 118 -5.37 -14.31 14.42
N SER A 119 -4.10 -14.40 14.83
CA SER A 119 -3.50 -13.58 15.87
C SER A 119 -2.64 -12.44 15.33
N HIS A 120 -2.17 -12.52 14.08
CA HIS A 120 -1.20 -11.56 13.53
C HIS A 120 -1.69 -10.12 13.62
N ASP A 121 -2.91 -9.84 13.16
CA ASP A 121 -3.48 -8.49 13.17
C ASP A 121 -3.56 -7.92 14.59
N TYR A 122 -3.98 -8.72 15.56
CA TYR A 122 -4.13 -8.30 16.96
C TYR A 122 -2.78 -8.03 17.63
N ASP A 123 -1.79 -8.89 17.39
CA ASP A 123 -0.44 -8.68 17.91
C ASP A 123 0.23 -7.47 17.25
N TRP A 124 0.07 -7.30 15.92
CA TRP A 124 0.56 -6.14 15.19
C TRP A 124 -0.05 -4.83 15.68
N VAL A 125 -1.36 -4.78 15.91
CA VAL A 125 -2.04 -3.61 16.49
C VAL A 125 -1.45 -3.28 17.87
N ARG A 126 -1.31 -4.28 18.74
CA ARG A 126 -0.76 -4.10 20.09
C ARG A 126 0.67 -3.57 20.03
N PHE A 127 1.50 -4.17 19.19
CA PHE A 127 2.90 -3.78 19.02
C PHE A 127 3.04 -2.35 18.48
N THR A 128 2.22 -1.98 17.48
CA THR A 128 2.20 -0.64 16.90
C THR A 128 1.85 0.41 17.94
N ILE A 129 0.77 0.19 18.70
CA ILE A 129 0.32 1.12 19.73
C ILE A 129 1.36 1.22 20.85
N TYR A 130 1.95 0.11 21.27
CA TYR A 130 2.99 0.11 22.29
C TYR A 130 4.24 0.86 21.84
N SER A 131 4.67 0.67 20.59
CA SER A 131 5.83 1.37 20.04
C SER A 131 5.60 2.88 19.99
N LEU A 132 4.44 3.32 19.49
CA LEU A 132 4.08 4.74 19.46
C LEU A 132 3.97 5.35 20.87
N LEU A 133 3.41 4.61 21.83
CA LEU A 133 3.30 5.07 23.21
C LEU A 133 4.67 5.33 23.84
N ARG A 134 5.65 4.46 23.58
CA ARG A 134 7.03 4.66 24.06
C ARG A 134 7.64 5.93 23.51
N GLU A 135 7.45 6.22 22.22
CA GLU A 135 7.95 7.46 21.61
C GLU A 135 7.26 8.71 22.16
N TYR A 136 5.96 8.60 22.45
CA TYR A 136 5.20 9.65 23.09
C TYR A 136 5.71 9.96 24.50
N GLU A 137 5.87 8.93 25.35
CA GLU A 137 6.36 9.10 26.73
C GLU A 137 7.83 9.56 26.78
N ALA A 138 8.66 9.17 25.81
CA ALA A 138 10.02 9.68 25.66
C ALA A 138 10.07 11.15 25.23
N GLY A 139 8.94 11.72 24.80
CA GLY A 139 8.86 13.06 24.22
C GLY A 139 9.61 13.16 22.88
N SER A 140 9.89 12.03 22.22
CA SER A 140 10.61 12.00 20.94
C SER A 140 9.80 12.71 19.87
N LEU A 141 8.48 12.54 19.85
CA LEU A 141 7.60 13.11 18.82
C LEU A 141 7.54 14.65 18.82
N ASN A 142 8.02 15.30 19.89
CA ASN A 142 8.06 16.77 20.00
C ASN A 142 9.37 17.38 19.49
N LYS A 143 10.27 16.56 18.93
CA LYS A 143 11.59 16.98 18.47
C LYS A 143 11.69 16.78 16.95
N GLU A 144 12.53 17.60 16.33
CA GLU A 144 12.93 17.35 14.95
C GLU A 144 13.88 16.16 14.91
N HIS A 145 13.67 15.28 13.91
CA HIS A 145 14.50 14.12 13.67
C HIS A 145 14.84 14.00 12.18
N SER A 146 15.85 13.19 11.88
CA SER A 146 16.13 12.80 10.50
C SER A 146 15.00 11.96 9.91
N GLU A 147 14.89 11.94 8.59
CA GLU A 147 13.96 11.06 7.88
C GLU A 147 14.15 9.59 8.27
N ALA A 148 15.40 9.14 8.40
CA ALA A 148 15.73 7.79 8.83
C ALA A 148 15.13 7.43 10.21
N TRP A 149 15.04 8.41 11.12
CA TRP A 149 14.39 8.20 12.41
C TRP A 149 12.89 7.99 12.25
N TYR A 150 12.19 8.83 11.49
CA TYR A 150 10.76 8.64 11.22
C TYR A 150 10.50 7.30 10.54
N MET A 151 11.38 6.89 9.62
CA MET A 151 11.31 5.60 8.96
C MET A 151 11.41 4.44 9.94
N ALA A 152 12.29 4.52 10.93
CA ALA A 152 12.48 3.45 11.91
C ALA A 152 11.41 3.45 13.03
N HIS A 153 10.92 4.62 13.44
CA HIS A 153 10.10 4.75 14.65
C HIS A 153 8.60 4.95 14.39
N VAL A 154 8.23 5.54 13.25
CA VAL A 154 6.83 5.86 12.92
C VAL A 154 6.34 4.99 11.76
N TRP A 155 7.05 5.02 10.63
CA TRP A 155 6.65 4.32 9.41
C TRP A 155 6.85 2.80 9.48
N HIS A 156 7.64 2.30 10.44
CA HIS A 156 7.90 0.87 10.60
C HIS A 156 6.64 0.01 10.76
N SER A 157 5.59 0.54 11.38
CA SER A 157 4.30 -0.17 11.49
C SER A 157 3.69 -0.50 10.14
N ILE A 158 3.86 0.38 9.14
CA ILE A 158 3.31 0.19 7.79
C ILE A 158 4.06 -0.90 7.02
N ASP A 159 5.35 -1.13 7.27
CA ASP A 159 6.03 -2.27 6.65
C ASP A 159 5.60 -3.58 7.30
N THR A 160 5.44 -3.59 8.62
CA THR A 160 5.17 -4.82 9.35
C THR A 160 3.72 -5.28 9.27
N VAL A 161 2.78 -4.42 8.84
CA VAL A 161 1.36 -4.80 8.66
C VAL A 161 1.19 -5.88 7.60
N PHE A 162 2.12 -5.96 6.64
CA PHE A 162 2.07 -6.96 5.57
C PHE A 162 2.84 -8.24 5.91
N ASN A 163 3.46 -8.34 7.10
CA ASN A 163 4.16 -9.57 7.50
C ASN A 163 3.21 -10.76 7.70
N GLY A 164 1.90 -10.52 7.76
CA GLY A 164 0.84 -11.52 7.75
C GLY A 164 0.53 -12.09 6.36
N GLU A 165 1.02 -11.45 5.29
CA GLU A 165 0.61 -11.73 3.91
C GLU A 165 1.76 -12.36 3.11
N ASP A 166 1.65 -13.66 2.81
CA ASP A 166 2.68 -14.40 2.07
C ASP A 166 2.91 -13.87 0.63
N GLU A 167 1.89 -13.22 0.05
CA GLU A 167 1.95 -12.70 -1.33
C GLU A 167 2.52 -11.28 -1.41
N ILE A 168 2.78 -10.61 -0.28
CA ILE A 168 3.22 -9.21 -0.23
C ILE A 168 4.61 -9.13 0.40
N THR A 169 5.58 -8.69 -0.39
CA THR A 169 6.92 -8.35 0.13
C THR A 169 7.09 -6.85 0.15
N VAL A 170 7.36 -6.30 1.34
CA VAL A 170 7.67 -4.88 1.50
C VAL A 170 9.17 -4.66 1.25
N LEU A 171 9.47 -3.77 0.32
CA LEU A 171 10.84 -3.38 -0.03
C LEU A 171 11.05 -1.92 0.40
N ARG A 172 12.13 -1.66 1.14
CA ARG A 172 12.53 -0.31 1.56
C ARG A 172 13.71 0.22 0.73
N GLY A 173 13.82 1.54 0.64
CA GLY A 173 14.90 2.25 -0.06
C GLY A 173 14.61 2.48 -1.55
N GLU A 174 15.65 2.80 -2.32
CA GLU A 174 15.58 2.96 -3.79
C GLU A 174 15.48 1.62 -4.53
N THR A 175 14.63 0.72 -4.02
CA THR A 175 14.38 -0.57 -4.64
C THR A 175 13.23 -0.43 -5.61
N ASN A 176 13.53 -0.52 -6.89
CA ASN A 176 12.52 -0.52 -7.94
C ASN A 176 11.70 -1.82 -7.85
N SER A 177 10.38 -1.73 -8.00
CA SER A 177 9.55 -2.92 -8.21
C SER A 177 10.09 -3.73 -9.41
N SER A 178 9.85 -5.04 -9.40
CA SER A 178 10.29 -5.92 -10.49
C SER A 178 9.80 -5.43 -11.86
N SER A 179 8.58 -4.90 -11.91
CA SER A 179 7.98 -4.25 -13.09
C SER A 179 8.77 -3.02 -13.56
N SER A 180 9.14 -2.11 -12.63
CA SER A 180 9.90 -0.89 -12.95
C SER A 180 11.33 -1.20 -13.41
N SER A 181 12.00 -2.16 -12.77
CA SER A 181 13.34 -2.61 -13.16
C SER A 181 13.36 -3.26 -14.55
N LYS A 182 12.40 -4.14 -14.82
CA LYS A 182 12.28 -4.83 -16.11
C LYS A 182 12.00 -3.85 -17.25
N ARG A 183 11.17 -2.81 -17.03
CA ARG A 183 10.89 -1.77 -18.03
C ARG A 183 12.13 -0.96 -18.39
N LYS A 184 12.90 -0.51 -17.39
CA LYS A 184 14.15 0.25 -17.63
C LYS A 184 15.22 -0.56 -18.39
N ASN A 185 15.26 -1.88 -18.19
CA ASN A 185 16.21 -2.75 -18.88
C ASN A 185 15.84 -3.03 -20.34
N ILE A 186 14.57 -2.88 -20.74
CA ILE A 186 14.17 -3.03 -22.15
C ILE A 186 14.81 -1.92 -23.00
N ASP A 187 14.79 -0.67 -22.54
CA ASP A 187 15.40 0.46 -23.25
C ASP A 187 16.93 0.36 -23.34
N GLN A 188 17.58 -0.26 -22.34
CA GLN A 188 19.03 -0.48 -22.37
C GLN A 188 19.47 -1.65 -23.25
N SER A 189 18.56 -2.58 -23.57
CA SER A 189 18.84 -3.73 -24.44
C SER A 189 18.67 -3.45 -25.93
N GLN A 190 18.29 -2.22 -26.30
CA GLN A 190 18.14 -1.77 -27.69
C GLN A 190 19.23 -0.77 -28.14
N GLN A 191 20.33 -0.66 -27.38
CA GLN A 191 21.55 0.07 -27.78
C GLN A 191 22.71 -0.88 -28.09
#